data_AF-A0A947TD13-F1
#
_entry.id   AF-A0A947TD13-F1
#
_cell.length_a   1.000
_cell.length_b   1.000
_cell.length_c   1.000
_cell.angle_alpha   90.00
_cell.angle_beta   90.00
_cell.angle_gamma   90.00
#
_symmetry.space_group_name_H-M   'P 1'
#
loop_
_entity.id
_entity.type
_entity.pdbx_description
1 polymer ?
#
loop_
_entity_poly.entity_id
_entity_poly.type
_entity_poly.pdbx_seq_one_letter_code
_entity_poly.pdbx_strand_id
1 'polypeptide(L)'
;MNRIRGFTLVELVMVIALAGAIAVMIGSVLSRPMQGFVDQSRRAQLVELATVALSRMARDIRLAVPNSVRVSGGARLELLRSPAGVRYRANLYNGERQNPPGCTASPCAIEVLTPPSGVDLASIQWLVIYNVGGSVVGDNVWPPLDALRSVISPNVDVSLSGNTLILSGTGLNGFRFKYASPQHRLFLADAVVGYDCPGGMIRRKEFSTLSATYDYADAVSLIGNVQSCSFRYDAGTAARGGLVTLQLVLASEEGERISLMQQVHVDNAP
;
A
#
# COMPACT_ATOMS: atom_id res chain seq x y z
N MET A 1 10.66 -83.82 15.95
CA MET A 1 9.85 -83.43 14.77
C MET A 1 8.63 -82.67 15.26
N ASN A 2 8.66 -81.33 15.22
CA ASN A 2 7.52 -80.51 15.66
C ASN A 2 6.43 -80.55 14.59
N ARG A 3 5.26 -81.10 14.93
CA ARG A 3 4.05 -81.00 14.10
C ARG A 3 3.65 -79.52 14.03
N ILE A 4 3.75 -78.93 12.84
CA ILE A 4 3.15 -77.64 12.53
C ILE A 4 1.63 -77.83 12.63
N ARG A 5 0.99 -77.24 13.64
CA ARG A 5 -0.48 -77.24 13.77
C ARG A 5 -1.02 -76.26 12.73
N GLY A 6 -1.83 -76.76 11.79
CA GLY A 6 -2.52 -75.93 10.81
C GLY A 6 -3.66 -75.13 11.45
N PHE A 7 -3.87 -73.91 10.94
CA PHE A 7 -4.93 -72.99 11.36
C PHE A 7 -6.31 -73.53 10.97
N THR A 8 -7.32 -73.37 11.82
CA THR A 8 -8.70 -73.76 11.46
C THR A 8 -9.38 -72.66 10.66
N LEU A 9 -10.29 -73.03 9.74
CA LEU A 9 -11.06 -72.06 8.95
C LEU A 9 -11.85 -71.08 9.84
N VAL A 10 -12.36 -71.58 10.97
CA VAL A 10 -13.08 -70.78 11.97
C VAL A 10 -12.17 -69.73 12.61
N GLU A 11 -10.94 -70.10 12.94
CA GLU A 11 -9.95 -69.19 13.51
C GLU A 11 -9.58 -68.07 12.52
N LEU A 12 -9.44 -68.40 11.22
CA LEU A 12 -9.18 -67.41 10.17
C LEU A 12 -10.33 -66.41 10.03
N VAL A 13 -11.57 -66.90 9.98
CA VAL A 13 -12.77 -66.05 9.84
C VAL A 13 -12.92 -65.11 11.04
N MET A 14 -12.70 -65.61 12.25
CA MET A 14 -12.80 -64.80 13.47
C MET A 14 -11.74 -63.70 13.51
N VAL A 15 -10.51 -63.99 13.07
CA VAL A 15 -9.41 -63.00 12.99
C VAL A 15 -9.74 -61.89 11.98
N ILE A 16 -10.22 -62.23 10.79
CA ILE A 16 -10.58 -61.22 9.77
C ILE A 16 -11.74 -60.34 10.27
N ALA A 17 -12.76 -60.95 10.90
CA ALA A 17 -13.89 -60.21 11.45
C ALA A 17 -13.47 -59.23 12.56
N LEU A 18 -12.64 -59.68 13.50
CA LEU A 18 -12.12 -58.84 14.58
C LEU A 18 -11.20 -57.73 14.08
N ALA A 19 -10.30 -58.05 13.13
CA ALA A 19 -9.41 -57.06 12.53
C ALA A 19 -10.21 -55.98 11.78
N GLY A 20 -11.26 -56.36 11.06
CA GLY A 20 -12.17 -55.42 10.39
C GLY A 20 -12.88 -54.49 11.37
N ALA A 21 -13.42 -55.02 12.47
CA ALA A 21 -14.09 -54.22 13.49
C ALA A 21 -13.14 -53.18 14.15
N ILE A 22 -11.90 -53.60 14.47
CA ILE A 22 -10.89 -52.72 15.06
C ILE A 22 -10.45 -51.65 14.06
N ALA A 23 -10.22 -52.02 12.79
CA ALA A 23 -9.81 -51.07 11.76
C ALA A 23 -10.84 -49.95 11.54
N VAL A 24 -12.13 -50.28 11.53
CA VAL A 24 -13.21 -49.27 11.43
C VAL A 24 -13.24 -48.37 12.67
N MET A 25 -13.10 -48.93 13.87
CA MET A 25 -13.08 -48.17 15.11
C MET A 25 -11.92 -47.16 15.12
N ILE A 26 -10.70 -47.62 14.82
CA ILE A 26 -9.50 -46.76 14.75
C ILE A 26 -9.65 -45.70 13.65
N GLY A 27 -10.13 -46.08 12.47
CA GLY A 27 -10.36 -45.15 11.36
C GLY A 27 -11.34 -44.03 11.72
N SER A 28 -12.42 -44.34 12.46
CA SER A 28 -13.40 -43.36 12.90
C SER A 28 -12.87 -42.38 13.96
N VAL A 29 -11.92 -42.84 14.80
CA VAL A 29 -11.29 -42.01 15.84
C VAL A 29 -10.24 -41.09 15.25
N LEU A 30 -9.49 -41.55 14.24
CA LEU A 30 -8.39 -40.80 13.65
C LEU A 30 -8.84 -39.80 12.57
N SER A 31 -10.01 -39.99 11.96
CA SER A 31 -10.51 -39.09 10.92
C SER A 31 -10.79 -37.67 11.44
N ARG A 32 -11.33 -37.54 12.66
CA ARG A 32 -11.68 -36.22 13.24
C ARG A 32 -10.45 -35.34 13.54
N PRO A 33 -9.38 -35.85 14.19
CA PRO A 33 -8.15 -35.08 14.35
C PRO A 33 -7.51 -34.67 13.03
N MET A 34 -7.53 -35.53 12.01
CA MET A 34 -6.98 -35.19 10.69
C MET A 34 -7.79 -34.10 10.00
N GLN A 35 -9.12 -34.17 10.02
CA GLN A 35 -10.00 -33.12 9.51
C GLN A 35 -9.75 -31.79 10.23
N GLY A 36 -9.70 -31.81 11.56
CA GLY A 36 -9.41 -30.61 12.35
C GLY A 36 -8.05 -29.99 12.05
N PHE A 37 -7.03 -30.81 11.77
CA PHE A 37 -5.71 -30.32 11.34
C PHE A 37 -5.76 -29.64 9.97
N VAL A 38 -6.49 -30.23 9.00
CA VAL A 38 -6.65 -29.64 7.66
C VAL A 38 -7.41 -28.32 7.74
N ASP A 39 -8.50 -28.26 8.50
CA ASP A 39 -9.29 -27.04 8.69
C ASP A 39 -8.45 -25.93 9.34
N GLN A 40 -7.67 -26.27 10.37
CA GLN A 40 -6.78 -25.31 11.03
C GLN A 40 -5.69 -24.80 10.09
N SER A 41 -5.12 -25.67 9.25
CA SER A 41 -4.11 -25.31 8.26
C SER A 41 -4.67 -24.33 7.21
N ARG A 42 -5.87 -24.62 6.69
CA ARG A 42 -6.56 -23.76 5.71
C ARG A 42 -6.87 -22.38 6.27
N ARG A 43 -7.38 -22.33 7.50
CA ARG A 43 -7.64 -21.07 8.19
C ARG A 43 -6.38 -20.25 8.39
N ALA A 44 -5.27 -20.89 8.77
CA ALA A 44 -3.99 -20.24 8.93
C ALA A 44 -3.50 -19.61 7.62
N GLN A 45 -3.63 -20.32 6.49
CA GLN A 45 -3.26 -19.82 5.17
C GLN A 45 -4.07 -18.57 4.77
N LEU A 46 -5.39 -18.58 4.97
CA LEU A 46 -6.22 -17.41 4.67
C LEU A 46 -5.82 -16.20 5.53
N VAL A 47 -5.56 -16.41 6.82
CA VAL A 47 -5.15 -15.33 7.74
C VAL A 47 -3.78 -14.77 7.33
N GLU A 48 -2.85 -15.62 6.94
CA GLU A 48 -1.52 -15.20 6.47
C GLU A 48 -1.62 -14.34 5.20
N LEU A 49 -2.38 -14.79 4.20
CA LEU A 49 -2.60 -14.03 2.96
C LEU A 49 -3.22 -12.66 3.24
N ALA A 50 -4.27 -12.60 4.07
CA ALA A 50 -4.89 -11.34 4.46
C ALA A 50 -3.91 -10.41 5.19
N THR A 51 -3.11 -10.96 6.11
CA THR A 51 -2.14 -10.21 6.91
C THR A 51 -1.03 -9.62 6.05
N VAL A 52 -0.51 -10.38 5.09
CA VAL A 52 0.51 -9.90 4.15
C VAL A 52 -0.04 -8.77 3.28
N ALA A 53 -1.27 -8.93 2.75
CA ALA A 53 -1.91 -7.90 1.93
C ALA A 53 -2.16 -6.60 2.71
N LEU A 54 -2.73 -6.70 3.92
CA LEU A 54 -2.99 -5.58 4.82
C LEU A 54 -1.68 -4.90 5.28
N SER A 55 -0.65 -5.67 5.60
CA SER A 55 0.67 -5.13 5.99
C SER A 55 1.33 -4.40 4.84
N ARG A 56 1.19 -4.87 3.60
CA ARG A 56 1.70 -4.16 2.41
C ARG A 56 0.97 -2.84 2.20
N MET A 57 -0.37 -2.84 2.24
CA MET A 57 -1.18 -1.63 2.15
C MET A 57 -0.80 -0.62 3.25
N ALA A 58 -0.64 -1.09 4.49
CA ALA A 58 -0.27 -0.24 5.60
C ALA A 58 1.12 0.41 5.43
N ARG A 59 2.09 -0.31 4.85
CA ARG A 59 3.40 0.27 4.53
C ARG A 59 3.29 1.36 3.47
N ASP A 60 2.54 1.13 2.40
CA ASP A 60 2.33 2.13 1.35
C ASP A 60 1.60 3.37 1.88
N ILE A 61 0.59 3.18 2.74
CA ILE A 61 -0.14 4.28 3.42
C ILE A 61 0.76 5.12 4.32
N ARG A 62 1.70 4.51 5.03
CA ARG A 62 2.65 5.23 5.89
C ARG A 62 3.65 6.07 5.11
N LEU A 63 3.87 5.75 3.83
CA LEU A 63 4.72 6.50 2.92
C LEU A 63 3.93 7.51 2.09
N ALA A 64 2.64 7.71 2.36
CA ALA A 64 1.85 8.70 1.65
C ALA A 64 2.35 10.12 1.94
N VAL A 65 2.41 10.95 0.90
CA VAL A 65 2.52 12.40 1.06
C VAL A 65 1.36 12.87 1.95
N PRO A 66 1.58 13.77 2.92
CA PRO A 66 0.51 14.32 3.77
C PRO A 66 -0.68 14.77 2.93
N ASN A 67 -1.89 14.45 3.36
CA ASN A 67 -3.15 14.77 2.68
C ASN A 67 -3.30 14.24 1.24
N SER A 68 -2.50 13.26 0.82
CA SER A 68 -2.62 12.67 -0.53
C SER A 68 -3.53 11.44 -0.58
N VAL A 69 -3.81 10.76 0.54
CA VAL A 69 -4.67 9.58 0.53
C VAL A 69 -6.09 9.96 0.09
N ARG A 70 -6.64 9.23 -0.87
CA ARG A 70 -8.05 9.32 -1.27
C ARG A 70 -8.67 7.95 -1.44
N VAL A 71 -9.97 7.86 -1.17
CA VAL A 71 -10.76 6.64 -1.32
C VAL A 71 -11.96 6.94 -2.20
N SER A 72 -12.20 6.07 -3.19
CA SER A 72 -13.25 6.23 -4.19
C SER A 72 -14.22 5.05 -4.11
N GLY A 73 -15.49 5.32 -3.82
CA GLY A 73 -16.55 4.30 -3.76
C GLY A 73 -16.33 3.20 -2.72
N GLY A 74 -15.42 3.40 -1.76
CA GLY A 74 -15.08 2.41 -0.73
C GLY A 74 -14.30 1.18 -1.22
N ALA A 75 -14.03 1.07 -2.53
CA ALA A 75 -13.37 -0.11 -3.13
C ALA A 75 -12.04 0.22 -3.82
N ARG A 76 -11.69 1.51 -3.89
CA ARG A 76 -10.41 1.99 -4.42
C ARG A 76 -9.73 2.91 -3.42
N LEU A 77 -8.44 2.70 -3.23
CA LEU A 77 -7.59 3.53 -2.38
C LEU A 77 -6.37 3.96 -3.18
N GLU A 78 -6.10 5.25 -3.20
CA GLU A 78 -5.02 5.86 -3.97
C GLU A 78 -4.25 6.83 -3.07
N LEU A 79 -2.94 6.88 -3.25
CA LEU A 79 -2.05 7.78 -2.52
C LEU A 79 -0.85 8.16 -3.38
N LEU A 80 -0.26 9.32 -3.10
CA LEU A 80 1.02 9.70 -3.69
C LEU A 80 2.12 9.25 -2.73
N ARG A 81 3.00 8.35 -3.17
CA ARG A 81 4.08 7.81 -2.34
C ARG A 81 5.24 8.79 -2.28
N SER A 82 5.84 8.92 -1.10
CA SER A 82 7.05 9.69 -0.85
C SER A 82 8.11 8.82 -0.18
N PRO A 83 9.16 8.39 -0.92
CA PRO A 83 10.27 7.63 -0.35
C PRO A 83 11.11 8.43 0.66
N ALA A 84 11.13 9.77 0.55
CA ALA A 84 11.85 10.63 1.49
C ALA A 84 11.24 12.03 1.62
N GLY A 85 11.42 12.61 2.82
CA GLY A 85 11.23 14.02 3.08
C GLY A 85 12.55 14.67 3.51
N VAL A 86 12.77 15.91 3.09
CA VAL A 86 13.95 16.72 3.39
C VAL A 86 13.53 18.09 3.91
N ARG A 87 14.48 18.82 4.49
CA ARG A 87 14.27 20.24 4.82
C ARG A 87 14.91 21.13 3.76
N TYR A 88 14.16 22.07 3.21
CA TYR A 88 14.62 22.98 2.17
C TYR A 88 15.02 24.35 2.73
N ARG A 89 15.77 25.13 1.96
CA ARG A 89 16.00 26.56 2.20
C ARG A 89 15.28 27.40 1.15
N ALA A 90 14.94 28.64 1.52
CA ALA A 90 14.52 29.65 0.57
C ALA A 90 15.56 29.78 -0.57
N ASN A 91 15.11 29.69 -1.81
CA ASN A 91 15.98 29.81 -2.98
C ASN A 91 15.85 31.18 -3.64
N LEU A 92 16.78 31.48 -4.56
CA LEU A 92 16.72 32.71 -5.33
C LEU A 92 15.66 32.59 -6.40
N TYR A 93 14.69 33.50 -6.37
CA TYR A 93 13.67 33.66 -7.39
C TYR A 93 13.65 35.14 -7.82
N ASN A 94 13.90 35.38 -9.11
CA ASN A 94 14.03 36.73 -9.68
C ASN A 94 15.02 37.65 -8.95
N GLY A 95 16.15 37.10 -8.48
CA GLY A 95 17.22 37.86 -7.81
C GLY A 95 17.03 38.05 -6.30
N GLU A 96 15.90 37.63 -5.73
CA GLU A 96 15.62 37.71 -4.30
C GLU A 96 15.44 36.32 -3.68
N ARG A 97 15.83 36.16 -2.40
CA ARG A 97 15.57 34.90 -1.68
C ARG A 97 14.11 34.84 -1.26
N GLN A 98 13.36 33.88 -1.79
CA GLN A 98 11.92 33.73 -1.52
C GLN A 98 11.58 32.38 -0.86
N ASN A 99 10.55 32.41 -0.02
CA ASN A 99 9.94 31.23 0.60
C ASN A 99 8.42 31.28 0.34
N PRO A 100 7.81 30.24 -0.26
CA PRO A 100 8.40 28.97 -0.71
C PRO A 100 9.36 29.11 -1.89
N PRO A 101 10.18 28.09 -2.17
CA PRO A 101 11.09 28.12 -3.30
C PRO A 101 10.32 28.18 -4.63
N GLY A 102 10.94 28.79 -5.62
CA GLY A 102 10.41 28.91 -6.97
C GLY A 102 11.48 28.64 -8.02
N CYS A 103 11.03 28.35 -9.23
CA CYS A 103 11.85 28.00 -10.37
C CYS A 103 11.66 29.07 -11.45
N THR A 104 12.71 29.86 -11.72
CA THR A 104 12.70 30.86 -12.80
C THR A 104 13.04 30.24 -14.15
N ALA A 105 13.75 29.11 -14.16
CA ALA A 105 14.15 28.37 -15.34
C ALA A 105 14.31 26.88 -15.01
N SER A 106 14.49 26.07 -16.06
CA SER A 106 14.96 24.69 -15.97
C SER A 106 16.43 24.67 -16.47
N PRO A 107 17.40 24.11 -15.72
CA PRO A 107 17.23 23.45 -14.43
C PRO A 107 16.96 24.44 -13.27
N CYS A 108 16.20 23.97 -12.28
CA CYS A 108 15.89 24.70 -11.06
C CYS A 108 16.68 24.13 -9.88
N ALA A 109 17.26 25.01 -9.05
CA ALA A 109 18.05 24.63 -7.90
C ALA A 109 17.33 24.93 -6.58
N ILE A 110 17.24 23.92 -5.71
CA ILE A 110 16.69 24.04 -4.35
C ILE A 110 17.69 23.45 -3.36
N GLU A 111 18.21 24.30 -2.48
CA GLU A 111 19.14 23.87 -1.43
C GLU A 111 18.38 23.14 -0.30
N VAL A 112 18.93 22.03 0.17
CA VAL A 112 18.41 21.21 1.26
C VAL A 112 19.40 21.12 2.41
N LEU A 113 18.91 21.17 3.65
CA LEU A 113 19.74 21.13 4.85
C LEU A 113 20.44 19.78 4.98
N THR A 114 19.70 18.70 4.72
CA THR A 114 20.21 17.33 4.75
C THR A 114 19.82 16.67 3.43
N PRO A 115 20.79 16.25 2.62
CA PRO A 115 20.49 15.52 1.39
C PRO A 115 19.77 14.21 1.70
N PRO A 116 18.85 13.77 0.83
CA PRO A 116 18.20 12.47 0.99
C PRO A 116 19.25 11.36 0.84
N SER A 117 19.18 10.34 1.70
CA SER A 117 20.05 9.16 1.68
C SER A 117 19.23 7.89 1.51
N GLY A 118 19.72 6.92 0.75
CA GLY A 118 19.02 5.64 0.54
C GLY A 118 17.77 5.74 -0.35
N VAL A 119 17.68 6.80 -1.15
CA VAL A 119 16.60 7.01 -2.12
C VAL A 119 17.18 7.10 -3.52
N ASP A 120 16.54 6.41 -4.46
CA ASP A 120 16.83 6.54 -5.89
C ASP A 120 16.20 7.82 -6.44
N LEU A 121 17.00 8.87 -6.58
CA LEU A 121 16.53 10.17 -7.08
C LEU A 121 16.01 10.11 -8.52
N ALA A 122 16.46 9.14 -9.33
CA ALA A 122 15.99 8.98 -10.71
C ALA A 122 14.53 8.49 -10.78
N SER A 123 14.01 7.91 -9.70
CA SER A 123 12.60 7.49 -9.60
C SER A 123 11.66 8.60 -9.12
N ILE A 124 12.21 9.69 -8.56
CA ILE A 124 11.41 10.82 -8.07
C ILE A 124 10.90 11.60 -9.29
N GLN A 125 9.59 11.85 -9.31
CA GLN A 125 8.91 12.57 -10.39
C GLN A 125 8.32 13.90 -9.93
N TRP A 126 8.07 14.07 -8.64
CA TRP A 126 7.47 15.29 -8.09
C TRP A 126 8.09 15.68 -6.77
N LEU A 127 8.11 16.99 -6.53
CA LEU A 127 8.37 17.57 -5.23
C LEU A 127 7.07 18.12 -4.69
N VAL A 128 6.83 17.94 -3.39
CA VAL A 128 5.63 18.44 -2.71
C VAL A 128 6.03 19.30 -1.52
N ILE A 129 5.51 20.51 -1.46
CA ILE A 129 5.66 21.42 -0.33
C ILE A 129 4.28 21.81 0.16
N TYR A 130 4.05 21.53 1.45
CA TYR A 130 2.88 21.99 2.19
C TYR A 130 1.53 21.65 1.52
N ASN A 131 1.30 20.36 1.23
CA ASN A 131 0.01 19.90 0.70
C ASN A 131 -1.09 20.06 1.76
N VAL A 132 -1.96 21.05 1.57
CA VAL A 132 -3.06 21.35 2.50
C VAL A 132 -4.30 20.50 2.25
N GLY A 133 -4.35 19.72 1.17
CA GLY A 133 -5.49 18.85 0.86
C GLY A 133 -6.78 19.61 0.51
N GLY A 134 -6.65 20.89 0.13
CA GLY A 134 -7.79 21.77 -0.15
C GLY A 134 -8.49 21.46 -1.48
N SER A 135 -9.62 22.10 -1.73
CA SER A 135 -10.39 21.97 -2.98
C SER A 135 -10.09 23.08 -4.01
N VAL A 136 -9.29 24.08 -3.64
CA VAL A 136 -8.89 25.16 -4.54
C VAL A 136 -7.81 24.63 -5.49
N VAL A 137 -7.81 25.09 -6.74
CA VAL A 137 -6.79 24.71 -7.74
C VAL A 137 -5.38 24.92 -7.18
N GLY A 138 -4.57 23.86 -7.21
CA GLY A 138 -3.20 23.87 -6.70
C GLY A 138 -3.04 23.78 -5.18
N ASP A 139 -4.12 23.61 -4.39
CA ASP A 139 -4.06 23.34 -2.93
C ASP A 139 -3.88 21.85 -2.59
N ASN A 140 -4.01 20.98 -3.59
CA ASN A 140 -3.89 19.54 -3.46
C ASN A 140 -2.86 18.99 -4.44
N VAL A 141 -2.32 17.81 -4.14
CA VAL A 141 -1.47 17.04 -5.07
C VAL A 141 -2.28 16.46 -6.24
N TRP A 142 -3.59 16.30 -6.05
CA TRP A 142 -4.50 15.80 -7.08
C TRP A 142 -5.02 16.93 -7.98
N PRO A 143 -5.25 16.66 -9.28
CA PRO A 143 -5.88 17.63 -10.17
C PRO A 143 -7.25 18.12 -9.67
N PRO A 144 -7.66 19.37 -9.99
CA PRO A 144 -6.99 20.31 -10.90
C PRO A 144 -5.77 21.03 -10.29
N LEU A 145 -4.68 21.07 -11.06
CA LEU A 145 -3.43 21.75 -10.71
C LEU A 145 -3.29 23.06 -11.49
N ASP A 146 -2.62 24.05 -10.90
CA ASP A 146 -2.16 25.25 -11.59
C ASP A 146 -0.73 25.01 -12.11
N ALA A 147 -0.49 25.30 -13.38
CA ALA A 147 0.79 25.05 -14.04
C ALA A 147 1.94 25.90 -13.49
N LEU A 148 1.66 27.08 -12.94
CA LEU A 148 2.65 27.99 -12.39
C LEU A 148 2.68 27.98 -10.86
N ARG A 149 1.58 27.64 -10.18
CA ARG A 149 1.49 27.75 -8.73
C ARG A 149 0.67 26.66 -8.05
N SER A 150 1.33 25.57 -7.67
CA SER A 150 0.73 24.42 -6.96
C SER A 150 1.55 23.97 -5.76
N VAL A 151 0.96 23.18 -4.86
CA VAL A 151 1.68 22.52 -3.75
C VAL A 151 2.61 21.39 -4.21
N ILE A 152 2.39 20.90 -5.44
CA ILE A 152 3.18 19.87 -6.11
C ILE A 152 3.84 20.46 -7.36
N SER A 153 5.09 20.08 -7.64
CA SER A 153 5.78 20.46 -8.88
C SER A 153 5.14 19.81 -10.11
N PRO A 154 5.42 20.31 -11.32
CA PRO A 154 5.29 19.50 -12.54
C PRO A 154 6.12 18.22 -12.44
N ASN A 155 5.93 17.30 -13.39
CA ASN A 155 6.80 16.14 -13.51
C ASN A 155 8.24 16.61 -13.85
N VAL A 156 9.21 16.14 -13.07
CA VAL A 156 10.61 16.56 -13.13
C VAL A 156 11.56 15.39 -12.94
N ASP A 157 12.73 15.49 -13.57
CA ASP A 157 13.90 14.70 -13.22
C ASP A 157 14.62 15.34 -12.05
N VAL A 158 15.03 14.54 -11.06
CA VAL A 158 15.71 15.02 -9.86
C VAL A 158 17.13 14.46 -9.79
N SER A 159 18.09 15.36 -9.58
CA SER A 159 19.47 15.00 -9.27
C SER A 159 19.99 15.81 -8.08
N LEU A 160 21.16 15.44 -7.55
CA LEU A 160 21.75 16.09 -6.39
C LEU A 160 23.19 16.53 -6.71
N SER A 161 23.51 17.78 -6.37
CA SER A 161 24.86 18.32 -6.40
C SER A 161 25.20 18.90 -5.03
N GLY A 162 25.99 18.17 -4.25
CA GLY A 162 26.23 18.50 -2.83
C GLY A 162 24.93 18.52 -2.03
N ASN A 163 24.57 19.68 -1.50
CA ASN A 163 23.33 19.92 -0.74
C ASN A 163 22.21 20.53 -1.59
N THR A 164 22.33 20.53 -2.92
CA THR A 164 21.39 21.19 -3.81
C THR A 164 20.68 20.17 -4.68
N LEU A 165 19.35 20.10 -4.57
CA LEU A 165 18.50 19.40 -5.51
C LEU A 165 18.46 20.20 -6.81
N ILE A 166 18.73 19.51 -7.92
CA ILE A 166 18.65 20.05 -9.28
C ILE A 166 17.49 19.38 -9.98
N LEU A 167 16.51 20.19 -10.38
CA LEU A 167 15.27 19.76 -11.01
C LEU A 167 15.28 20.15 -12.48
N SER A 168 14.94 19.23 -13.36
CA SER A 168 14.83 19.48 -14.80
C SER A 168 13.47 19.03 -15.31
N GLY A 169 12.79 19.83 -16.15
CA GLY A 169 11.48 19.47 -16.68
C GLY A 169 10.80 20.60 -17.45
N THR A 170 9.88 20.24 -18.35
CA THR A 170 9.25 21.17 -19.32
C THR A 170 8.22 22.13 -18.71
N GLY A 171 7.85 21.96 -17.43
CA GLY A 171 6.91 22.84 -16.71
C GLY A 171 7.54 23.74 -15.64
N LEU A 172 8.87 23.71 -15.46
CA LEU A 172 9.52 24.40 -14.34
C LEU A 172 9.72 25.90 -14.55
N ASN A 173 9.68 26.39 -15.79
CA ASN A 173 9.93 27.81 -16.07
C ASN A 173 8.79 28.68 -15.51
N GLY A 174 9.10 29.49 -14.50
CA GLY A 174 8.14 30.34 -13.80
C GLY A 174 7.34 29.64 -12.70
N PHE A 175 7.50 28.32 -12.53
CA PHE A 175 6.79 27.56 -11.51
C PHE A 175 7.20 28.00 -10.09
N ARG A 176 6.25 28.04 -9.16
CA ARG A 176 6.51 28.30 -7.74
C ARG A 176 5.58 27.47 -6.88
N PHE A 177 6.09 26.99 -5.75
CA PHE A 177 5.21 26.33 -4.79
C PHE A 177 4.19 27.33 -4.22
N LYS A 178 2.97 26.85 -3.95
CA LYS A 178 1.87 27.74 -3.57
C LYS A 178 2.02 28.30 -2.16
N TYR A 179 2.48 27.46 -1.23
CA TYR A 179 2.61 27.73 0.19
C TYR A 179 4.01 27.37 0.69
N ALA A 180 4.49 28.11 1.69
CA ALA A 180 5.69 27.76 2.43
C ALA A 180 5.34 26.74 3.53
N SER A 181 6.17 25.71 3.70
CA SER A 181 6.08 24.84 4.87
C SER A 181 6.63 25.57 6.09
N PRO A 182 5.87 25.71 7.20
CA PRO A 182 6.36 26.34 8.43
C PRO A 182 7.62 25.67 8.99
N GLN A 183 7.78 24.37 8.75
CA GLN A 183 8.95 23.60 9.17
C GLN A 183 9.98 23.41 8.04
N HIS A 184 9.80 24.11 6.92
CA HIS A 184 10.60 23.97 5.72
C HIS A 184 10.70 22.52 5.21
N ARG A 185 9.62 21.73 5.33
CA ARG A 185 9.57 20.35 4.84
C ARG A 185 9.27 20.31 3.35
N LEU A 186 9.92 19.39 2.65
CA LEU A 186 9.71 19.07 1.24
C LEU A 186 9.71 17.55 1.09
N PHE A 187 8.71 17.02 0.41
CA PHE A 187 8.55 15.60 0.16
C PHE A 187 8.96 15.29 -1.28
N LEU A 188 9.74 14.22 -1.46
CA LEU A 188 10.15 13.68 -2.75
C LEU A 188 9.17 12.55 -3.08
N ALA A 189 8.40 12.69 -4.15
CA ALA A 189 7.36 11.74 -4.54
C ALA A 189 7.70 11.05 -5.87
N ASP A 190 7.50 9.73 -5.90
CA ASP A 190 7.97 8.86 -6.98
C ASP A 190 6.84 8.29 -7.83
N ALA A 191 5.75 7.86 -7.21
CA ALA A 191 4.64 7.23 -7.91
C ALA A 191 3.32 7.39 -7.15
N VAL A 192 2.22 7.32 -7.90
CA VAL A 192 0.90 7.10 -7.32
C VAL A 192 0.71 5.61 -7.11
N VAL A 193 0.42 5.20 -5.88
CA VAL A 193 0.09 3.81 -5.55
C VAL A 193 -1.41 3.68 -5.47
N GLY A 194 -1.97 2.78 -6.27
CA GLY A 194 -3.40 2.48 -6.31
C GLY A 194 -3.71 1.04 -5.93
N TYR A 195 -4.80 0.87 -5.19
CA TYR A 195 -5.41 -0.40 -4.85
C TYR A 195 -6.84 -0.45 -5.39
N ASP A 196 -7.17 -1.52 -6.12
CA ASP A 196 -8.48 -1.77 -6.71
C ASP A 196 -9.00 -3.12 -6.23
N CYS A 197 -10.18 -3.13 -5.62
CA CYS A 197 -10.78 -4.32 -5.04
C CYS A 197 -12.01 -4.96 -5.76
N PRO A 198 -12.61 -4.38 -6.80
CA PRO A 198 -13.62 -5.07 -7.60
C PRO A 198 -13.15 -6.41 -8.19
N GLY A 199 -14.09 -7.37 -8.30
CA GLY A 199 -13.88 -8.63 -9.02
C GLY A 199 -13.31 -9.79 -8.20
N GLY A 200 -13.46 -9.77 -6.87
CA GLY A 200 -13.07 -10.89 -6.01
C GLY A 200 -11.58 -10.97 -5.69
N MET A 201 -10.85 -9.87 -5.93
CA MET A 201 -9.40 -9.79 -5.78
C MET A 201 -9.00 -8.36 -5.44
N ILE A 202 -7.90 -8.19 -4.70
CA ILE A 202 -7.25 -6.89 -4.56
C ILE A 202 -6.11 -6.84 -5.56
N ARG A 203 -6.11 -5.82 -6.40
CA ARG A 203 -5.04 -5.49 -7.33
C ARG A 203 -4.30 -4.26 -6.85
N ARG A 204 -3.00 -4.22 -7.13
CA ARG A 204 -2.12 -3.08 -6.85
C ARG A 204 -1.45 -2.63 -8.15
N LYS A 205 -1.40 -1.32 -8.38
CA LYS A 205 -0.69 -0.72 -9.52
C LYS A 205 0.01 0.57 -9.08
N GLU A 206 1.13 0.86 -9.72
CA GLU A 206 1.84 2.12 -9.58
C GLU A 206 1.67 2.93 -10.86
N PHE A 207 1.46 4.24 -10.74
CA PHE A 207 1.25 5.16 -11.85
C PHE A 207 2.29 6.28 -11.82
N SER A 208 2.81 6.63 -12.99
CA SER A 208 3.74 7.73 -13.24
C SER A 208 3.05 9.04 -13.64
N THR A 209 1.73 9.12 -13.47
CA THR A 209 0.94 10.31 -13.81
C THR A 209 -0.03 10.68 -12.69
N LEU A 210 -0.32 11.98 -12.57
CA LEU A 210 -1.37 12.50 -11.71
C LEU A 210 -2.66 12.62 -12.51
N SER A 211 -3.70 11.90 -12.09
CA SER A 211 -4.99 11.85 -12.79
C SER A 211 -6.16 11.85 -11.80
N ALA A 212 -7.32 12.30 -12.26
CA ALA A 212 -8.58 12.16 -11.53
C ALA A 212 -9.04 10.70 -11.48
N THR A 213 -8.69 9.90 -12.49
CA THR A 213 -9.07 8.49 -12.61
C THR A 213 -7.90 7.66 -13.13
N TYR A 214 -7.85 6.41 -12.70
CA TYR A 214 -6.79 5.46 -13.07
C TYR A 214 -7.37 4.16 -13.62
N ASP A 215 -6.62 3.53 -14.53
CA ASP A 215 -6.96 2.24 -15.11
C ASP A 215 -6.13 1.09 -14.50
N TYR A 216 -6.83 0.05 -14.07
CA TYR A 216 -6.31 -1.11 -13.36
C TYR A 216 -6.32 -2.39 -14.23
N ALA A 217 -6.46 -2.29 -15.56
CA ALA A 217 -6.44 -3.45 -16.47
C ALA A 217 -5.20 -4.35 -16.27
N ASP A 218 -3.99 -3.77 -16.24
CA ASP A 218 -2.73 -4.50 -16.03
C ASP A 218 -2.23 -4.50 -14.57
N ALA A 219 -3.13 -4.33 -13.61
CA ALA A 219 -2.75 -4.28 -12.20
C ALA A 219 -2.38 -5.67 -11.67
N VAL A 220 -1.37 -5.72 -10.79
CA VAL A 220 -0.88 -6.98 -10.22
C VAL A 220 -1.85 -7.46 -9.14
N SER A 221 -2.27 -8.72 -9.20
CA SER A 221 -3.06 -9.35 -8.13
C SER A 221 -2.23 -9.46 -6.85
N LEU A 222 -2.67 -8.80 -5.78
CA LEU A 222 -2.08 -8.92 -4.46
C LEU A 222 -2.65 -10.12 -3.70
N ILE A 223 -3.96 -10.34 -3.82
CA ILE A 223 -4.68 -11.44 -3.18
C ILE A 223 -5.98 -11.71 -3.93
N GLY A 224 -6.33 -13.00 -4.10
CA GLY A 224 -7.60 -13.45 -4.65
C GLY A 224 -8.57 -13.93 -3.55
N ASN A 225 -9.71 -14.49 -3.98
CA ASN A 225 -10.74 -15.04 -3.10
C ASN A 225 -11.27 -14.04 -2.05
N VAL A 226 -11.35 -12.78 -2.48
CA VAL A 226 -11.88 -11.68 -1.68
C VAL A 226 -13.40 -11.66 -1.83
N GLN A 227 -14.13 -12.04 -0.79
CA GLN A 227 -15.59 -11.97 -0.80
C GLN A 227 -16.07 -10.52 -0.74
N SER A 228 -15.44 -9.71 0.11
CA SER A 228 -15.69 -8.28 0.19
C SER A 228 -14.50 -7.55 0.76
N CYS A 229 -14.45 -6.27 0.47
CA CYS A 229 -13.44 -5.36 0.96
C CYS A 229 -14.02 -3.97 1.07
N SER A 230 -13.52 -3.22 2.03
CA SER A 230 -13.84 -1.82 2.16
C SER A 230 -12.63 -1.03 2.62
N PHE A 231 -12.47 0.13 2.00
CA PHE A 231 -11.52 1.15 2.38
C PHE A 231 -12.30 2.35 2.86
N ARG A 232 -11.84 2.93 3.97
CA ARG A 232 -12.37 4.19 4.50
C ARG A 232 -11.21 5.06 4.89
N TYR A 233 -11.27 6.33 4.48
CA TYR A 233 -10.30 7.34 4.88
C TYR A 233 -11.02 8.46 5.63
N ASP A 234 -10.64 8.65 6.88
CA ASP A 234 -11.03 9.80 7.68
C ASP A 234 -9.81 10.72 7.76
N ALA A 235 -9.82 11.83 7.01
CA ALA A 235 -8.66 12.72 6.82
C ALA A 235 -8.12 13.37 8.10
N GLY A 236 -8.84 13.26 9.22
CA GLY A 236 -8.45 13.83 10.49
C GLY A 236 -8.77 15.33 10.59
N THR A 237 -8.24 15.96 11.62
CA THR A 237 -8.32 17.41 11.85
C THR A 237 -6.94 17.93 12.24
N ALA A 238 -6.77 19.24 12.43
CA ALA A 238 -5.50 19.80 12.92
C ALA A 238 -5.04 19.20 14.28
N ALA A 239 -5.94 18.57 15.05
CA ALA A 239 -5.65 17.93 16.34
C ALA A 239 -5.63 16.39 16.29
N ARG A 240 -6.02 15.77 15.16
CA ARG A 240 -6.12 14.31 15.02
C ARG A 240 -5.57 13.89 13.66
N GLY A 241 -4.53 13.07 13.67
CA GLY A 241 -3.97 12.48 12.44
C GLY A 241 -5.02 11.73 11.62
N GLY A 242 -4.78 11.63 10.32
CA GLY A 242 -5.66 10.88 9.42
C GLY A 242 -5.71 9.40 9.81
N LEU A 243 -6.80 8.73 9.46
CA LEU A 243 -6.98 7.31 9.72
C LEU A 243 -7.52 6.63 8.46
N VAL A 244 -6.82 5.59 8.01
CA VAL A 244 -7.33 4.67 7.00
C VAL A 244 -7.76 3.39 7.71
N THR A 245 -9.00 2.97 7.47
CA THR A 245 -9.50 1.65 7.87
C THR A 245 -9.58 0.76 6.63
N LEU A 246 -8.89 -0.37 6.71
CA LEU A 246 -8.89 -1.44 5.71
C LEU A 246 -9.66 -2.62 6.30
N GLN A 247 -10.69 -3.10 5.60
CA GLN A 247 -11.42 -4.30 6.00
C GLN A 247 -11.47 -5.27 4.83
N LEU A 248 -11.10 -6.52 5.07
CA LEU A 248 -11.10 -7.61 4.09
C LEU A 248 -11.87 -8.80 4.61
N VAL A 249 -12.69 -9.39 3.76
CA VAL A 249 -13.34 -10.67 3.99
C VAL A 249 -12.86 -11.63 2.92
N LEU A 250 -12.17 -12.70 3.33
CA LEU A 250 -11.72 -13.77 2.44
C LEU A 250 -12.60 -15.00 2.63
N ALA A 251 -12.82 -15.75 1.55
CA ALA A 251 -13.52 -17.02 1.57
C ALA A 251 -12.64 -18.13 1.00
N SER A 252 -12.66 -19.33 1.61
CA SER A 252 -12.12 -20.54 0.97
C SER A 252 -13.11 -21.09 -0.05
N GLU A 253 -12.61 -21.95 -0.93
CA GLU A 253 -13.44 -22.69 -1.90
C GLU A 253 -14.48 -23.61 -1.22
N GLU A 254 -14.27 -23.96 0.05
CA GLU A 254 -15.17 -24.81 0.85
C GLU A 254 -16.11 -24.01 1.76
N GLY A 255 -16.16 -22.68 1.60
CA GLY A 255 -17.13 -21.81 2.30
C GLY A 255 -16.69 -21.30 3.67
N GLU A 256 -15.46 -21.59 4.10
CA GLU A 256 -14.87 -20.95 5.29
C GLU A 256 -14.65 -19.47 5.02
N ARG A 257 -14.95 -18.61 6.01
CA ARG A 257 -14.80 -17.16 5.88
C ARG A 257 -14.01 -16.58 7.03
N ILE A 258 -13.12 -15.65 6.71
CA ILE A 258 -12.41 -14.84 7.70
C ILE A 258 -12.59 -13.36 7.40
N SER A 259 -12.65 -12.54 8.44
CA SER A 259 -12.72 -11.09 8.35
C SER A 259 -11.56 -10.48 9.12
N LEU A 260 -10.77 -9.65 8.46
CA LEU A 260 -9.68 -8.90 9.07
C LEU A 260 -9.93 -7.41 8.88
N MET A 261 -9.61 -6.64 9.93
CA MET A 261 -9.59 -5.20 9.91
C MET A 261 -8.20 -4.71 10.32
N GLN A 262 -7.66 -3.74 9.59
CA GLN A 262 -6.47 -3.00 9.99
C GLN A 262 -6.72 -1.50 9.90
N GLN A 263 -6.34 -0.80 10.97
CA GLN A 263 -6.34 0.66 11.01
C GLN A 263 -4.91 1.17 10.88
N VAL A 264 -4.73 2.18 10.04
CA VAL A 264 -3.44 2.78 9.73
C VAL A 264 -3.54 4.28 9.93
N HIS A 265 -2.74 4.82 10.85
CA HIS A 265 -2.60 6.25 11.02
C HIS A 265 -1.84 6.86 9.83
N VAL A 266 -2.33 8.00 9.36
CA VAL A 266 -1.73 8.82 8.30
C VAL A 266 -1.23 10.11 8.93
N ASP A 267 0.05 10.41 8.74
CA ASP A 267 0.64 11.66 9.22
C ASP A 267 0.33 12.80 8.23
N ASN A 268 -0.75 13.52 8.51
CA ASN A 268 -1.17 14.69 7.74
C ASN A 268 -0.50 15.97 8.27
N ALA A 269 0.83 15.93 8.46
CA ALA A 269 1.67 17.06 8.84
C ALA A 269 2.53 17.55 7.65
N PRO A 270 1.94 18.39 6.76
CA PRO A 270 2.58 18.88 5.53
C PRO A 270 3.71 19.91 5.76
#